data_AF-A0A0F9G951-F1
#
_entry.id   AF-A0A0F9G951-F1
#
_cell.length_a   1.000
_cell.length_b   1.000
_cell.length_c   1.000
_cell.angle_alpha   90.00
_cell.angle_beta   90.00
_cell.angle_gamma   90.00
#
_symmetry.space_group_name_H-M   'P 1'
#
loop_
_entity.id
_entity.type
_entity.pdbx_description
1 polymer ?
#
loop_
_entity_poly.entity_id
_entity_poly.type
_entity_poly.pdbx_seq_one_letter_code
_entity_poly.pdbx_strand_id
1 'polypeptide(L)'
;MTDLKSLIAELEQAKAGSRGLDAKIAVAAKIDLPTPMGDMMGVPAKPYLKLPISMDCEVGTYWLVQFSGMSLRTSPPFSTSLDAALTLVLEGFAIENFMIWPGHPASLTILGTHNDGDKYWHNSSDGRWKGEAATPPLAVSIAALKARDHA
;
A
#
# COMPACT_ATOMS: atom_id res chain seq x y z
N MET A 1 14.12 3.20 -8.19
CA MET A 1 13.56 2.90 -6.86
C MET A 1 12.82 4.16 -6.41
N THR A 2 11.53 4.06 -6.12
CA THR A 2 10.76 5.19 -5.59
C THR A 2 11.19 5.41 -4.15
N ASP A 3 11.68 6.60 -3.83
CA ASP A 3 11.98 6.99 -2.45
C ASP A 3 10.66 7.08 -1.66
N LEU A 4 10.57 6.36 -0.53
CA LEU A 4 9.36 6.25 0.26
C LEU A 4 8.91 7.62 0.80
N LYS A 5 9.87 8.47 1.19
CA LYS A 5 9.58 9.83 1.68
C LYS A 5 8.95 10.68 0.59
N SER A 6 9.49 10.61 -0.63
CA SER A 6 8.96 11.30 -1.80
C SER A 6 7.53 10.83 -2.14
N LEU A 7 7.25 9.52 -2.05
CA LEU A 7 5.90 8.99 -2.26
C LEU A 7 4.93 9.47 -1.18
N ILE A 8 5.32 9.45 0.09
CA ILE A 8 4.48 9.95 1.19
C ILE A 8 4.13 11.42 0.96
N ALA A 9 5.11 12.26 0.59
CA ALA A 9 4.86 13.67 0.30
C ALA A 9 3.90 13.86 -0.89
N GLU A 10 4.02 13.03 -1.93
CA GLU A 10 3.09 13.03 -3.06
C GLU A 10 1.66 12.68 -2.63
N LEU A 11 1.49 11.67 -1.76
CA LEU A 11 0.19 11.25 -1.24
C LEU A 11 -0.44 12.31 -0.30
N GLU A 12 0.37 12.98 0.51
CA GLU A 12 -0.09 14.06 1.42
C GLU A 12 -0.62 15.28 0.63
N GLN A 13 -0.08 15.53 -0.57
CA GLN A 13 -0.52 16.62 -1.46
C GLN A 13 -1.61 16.19 -2.46
N ALA A 14 -1.84 14.89 -2.63
CA ALA A 14 -2.81 14.37 -3.58
C ALA A 14 -4.24 14.74 -3.17
N LYS A 15 -4.97 15.41 -4.09
CA LYS A 15 -6.39 15.75 -3.89
C LYS A 15 -7.33 14.56 -4.11
N ALA A 16 -6.86 13.56 -4.85
CA ALA A 16 -7.61 12.35 -5.18
C ALA A 16 -6.62 11.20 -5.46
N GLY A 17 -7.11 9.96 -5.33
CA GLY A 17 -6.36 8.79 -5.72
C GLY A 17 -6.23 8.64 -7.23
N SER A 18 -5.28 7.81 -7.66
CA SER A 18 -5.04 7.52 -9.08
C SER A 18 -4.38 6.15 -9.25
N ARG A 19 -4.47 5.61 -10.47
CA ARG A 19 -3.81 4.35 -10.84
C ARG A 19 -2.29 4.41 -10.71
N GLY A 20 -1.69 5.59 -10.95
CA GLY A 20 -0.25 5.79 -10.75
C GLY A 20 0.13 5.76 -9.27
N LEU A 21 -0.67 6.42 -8.42
CA LEU A 21 -0.49 6.33 -6.97
C LEU A 21 -0.64 4.89 -6.46
N ASP A 22 -1.66 4.16 -6.93
CA ASP A 22 -1.86 2.74 -6.61
C ASP A 22 -0.64 1.88 -6.98
N ALA A 23 -0.01 2.17 -8.11
CA ALA A 23 1.17 1.46 -8.59
C ALA A 23 2.39 1.75 -7.70
N LYS A 24 2.63 3.03 -7.37
CA LYS A 24 3.71 3.45 -6.48
C LYS A 24 3.54 2.89 -5.06
N ILE A 25 2.31 2.90 -4.52
CA ILE A 25 1.98 2.31 -3.21
C ILE A 25 2.27 0.82 -3.22
N ALA A 26 1.84 0.09 -4.25
CA ALA A 26 2.07 -1.35 -4.35
C ALA A 26 3.56 -1.71 -4.35
N VAL A 27 4.36 -0.96 -5.13
CA VAL A 27 5.82 -1.13 -5.17
C VAL A 27 6.46 -0.82 -3.81
N ALA A 28 6.04 0.28 -3.16
CA ALA A 28 6.58 0.70 -1.87
C ALA A 28 6.21 -0.24 -0.71
N ALA A 29 4.99 -0.77 -0.71
CA ALA A 29 4.49 -1.66 0.33
C ALA A 29 5.10 -3.07 0.26
N LYS A 30 5.87 -3.39 -0.78
CA LYS A 30 6.44 -4.72 -1.05
C LYS A 30 5.41 -5.83 -0.87
N ILE A 31 4.16 -5.57 -1.25
CA ILE A 31 3.11 -6.59 -1.15
C ILE A 31 3.57 -7.75 -2.02
N ASP A 32 3.65 -8.94 -1.41
CA ASP A 32 3.75 -10.23 -2.10
C ASP A 32 2.46 -10.45 -2.90
N LEU A 33 2.29 -9.64 -3.93
CA LEU A 33 1.35 -9.91 -5.00
C LEU A 33 1.81 -11.21 -5.63
N PRO A 34 0.89 -12.13 -5.97
CA PRO A 34 1.19 -13.51 -6.30
C PRO A 34 2.45 -13.57 -7.14
N THR A 35 3.48 -14.22 -6.58
CA THR A 35 4.79 -14.34 -7.20
C THR A 35 4.56 -14.70 -8.66
N PRO A 36 5.16 -13.99 -9.64
CA PRO A 36 5.19 -14.54 -10.98
C PRO A 36 5.72 -15.96 -10.83
N MET A 37 5.12 -16.95 -11.51
CA MET A 37 5.51 -18.38 -11.43
C MET A 37 6.98 -18.65 -11.85
N GLY A 38 7.87 -17.64 -11.85
CA GLY A 38 9.30 -17.74 -12.06
C GLY A 38 9.98 -18.70 -11.08
N ASP A 39 9.48 -18.83 -9.84
CA ASP A 39 10.04 -19.78 -8.87
C ASP A 39 9.75 -21.25 -9.22
N MET A 40 8.74 -21.54 -10.03
CA MET A 40 8.48 -22.91 -10.51
C MET A 40 9.32 -23.32 -11.72
N MET A 41 10.05 -22.38 -12.37
CA MET A 41 10.66 -22.62 -13.69
C MET A 41 12.09 -22.07 -13.85
N GLY A 42 12.73 -21.56 -12.79
CA GLY A 42 14.12 -21.06 -12.85
C GLY A 42 14.31 -19.79 -13.70
N VAL A 43 13.22 -19.05 -13.98
CA VAL A 43 13.28 -17.74 -14.62
C VAL A 43 13.31 -16.70 -13.51
N PRO A 44 14.31 -15.79 -13.44
CA PRO A 44 14.38 -14.82 -12.36
C PRO A 44 13.10 -14.01 -12.34
N ALA A 45 12.38 -14.09 -11.21
CA ALA A 45 11.19 -13.31 -10.94
C ALA A 45 11.52 -11.84 -11.19
N LYS A 46 11.14 -11.32 -12.36
CA LYS A 46 11.11 -9.89 -12.63
C LYS A 46 9.69 -9.47 -12.29
N PRO A 47 9.45 -8.91 -11.09
CA PRO A 47 8.09 -8.70 -10.58
C PRO A 47 7.28 -7.68 -11.39
N TYR A 48 7.92 -6.93 -12.29
CA TYR A 48 7.31 -5.81 -12.99
C TYR A 48 7.65 -5.84 -14.47
N LEU A 49 6.71 -6.29 -15.29
CA LEU A 49 6.85 -6.22 -16.75
C LEU A 49 6.19 -4.94 -17.24
N LYS A 50 7.02 -3.97 -17.68
CA LYS A 50 6.55 -2.88 -18.53
C LYS A 50 6.21 -3.52 -19.89
N LEU A 51 4.97 -3.97 -20.07
CA LEU A 51 4.57 -4.60 -21.33
C LEU A 51 4.49 -3.56 -22.43
N PRO A 52 4.88 -3.91 -23.67
CA PRO A 52 4.89 -2.99 -24.81
C PRO A 52 3.48 -2.59 -25.31
N ILE A 53 2.39 -3.09 -24.70
CA ILE A 53 1.01 -2.85 -25.16
C ILE A 53 0.60 -1.37 -24.95
N SER A 54 1.28 -0.63 -24.08
CA SER A 54 1.31 0.83 -24.12
C SER A 54 2.56 1.31 -23.38
N MET A 55 3.47 1.99 -24.07
CA MET A 55 4.80 2.36 -23.54
C MET A 55 4.78 3.36 -22.37
N ASP A 56 3.60 3.82 -21.92
CA ASP A 56 3.43 4.92 -20.97
C ASP A 56 2.80 4.55 -19.61
N CYS A 57 2.61 3.26 -19.28
CA CYS A 57 2.09 2.90 -17.96
C CYS A 57 3.17 2.97 -16.87
N GLU A 58 2.81 3.52 -15.70
CA GLU A 58 3.69 3.55 -14.52
C GLU A 58 3.99 2.13 -14.03
N VAL A 59 5.21 1.93 -13.53
CA VAL A 59 5.66 0.65 -12.97
C VAL A 59 4.77 0.28 -11.79
N GLY A 60 4.24 -0.95 -11.81
CA GLY A 60 3.33 -1.46 -10.80
C GLY A 60 1.85 -1.28 -11.13
N THR A 61 1.50 -0.71 -12.29
CA THR A 61 0.09 -0.61 -12.71
C THR A 61 -0.51 -1.97 -13.03
N TYR A 62 0.30 -2.86 -13.64
CA TYR A 62 -0.08 -4.20 -14.08
C TYR A 62 0.98 -5.25 -13.73
N TRP A 63 0.53 -6.49 -13.48
CA TRP A 63 1.36 -7.66 -13.19
C TRP A 63 0.91 -8.85 -14.03
N LEU A 64 1.87 -9.66 -14.50
CA LEU A 64 1.59 -10.86 -15.28
C LEU A 64 1.20 -12.01 -14.37
N VAL A 65 0.00 -12.57 -14.57
CA VAL A 65 -0.48 -13.73 -13.79
C VAL A 65 -0.18 -15.06 -14.48
N GLN A 66 -0.10 -15.08 -15.81
CA GLN A 66 0.12 -16.31 -16.58
C GLN A 66 1.01 -16.06 -17.79
N PHE A 67 1.94 -17.01 -18.05
CA PHE A 67 2.89 -16.94 -19.17
C PHE A 67 2.24 -17.08 -20.55
N SER A 68 0.97 -17.52 -20.63
CA SER A 68 0.19 -17.57 -21.88
C SER A 68 -0.08 -16.19 -22.49
N GLY A 69 0.37 -15.10 -21.85
CA GLY A 69 0.35 -13.75 -22.40
C GLY A 69 -1.00 -13.05 -22.28
N MET A 70 -2.00 -13.64 -21.62
CA MET A 70 -3.39 -13.15 -21.68
C MET A 70 -3.97 -12.61 -20.37
N SER A 71 -3.27 -12.72 -19.24
CA SER A 71 -3.84 -12.32 -17.94
C SER A 71 -2.96 -11.31 -17.22
N LEU A 72 -3.39 -10.04 -17.25
CA LEU A 72 -2.85 -8.97 -16.42
C LEU A 72 -3.74 -8.76 -15.19
N ARG A 73 -3.14 -8.68 -14.02
CA ARG A 73 -3.79 -8.11 -12.83
C ARG A 73 -3.38 -6.66 -12.69
N THR A 74 -4.32 -5.83 -12.28
CA THR A 74 -4.10 -4.45 -11.93
C THR A 74 -3.61 -4.32 -10.48
N SER A 75 -2.84 -3.28 -10.16
CA SER A 75 -2.65 -2.91 -8.75
C SER A 75 -4.01 -2.74 -8.06
N PRO A 76 -4.20 -3.23 -6.82
CA PRO A 76 -5.38 -2.90 -6.04
C PRO A 76 -5.57 -1.37 -5.93
N PRO A 77 -6.82 -0.89 -5.86
CA PRO A 77 -7.12 0.54 -5.83
C PRO A 77 -6.81 1.20 -4.47
N PHE A 78 -5.57 1.11 -3.98
CA PHE A 78 -5.15 1.57 -2.65
C PHE A 78 -5.48 3.04 -2.34
N SER A 79 -5.40 3.91 -3.34
CA SER A 79 -5.62 5.35 -3.19
C SER A 79 -7.10 5.78 -3.35
N THR A 80 -7.97 4.87 -3.80
CA THR A 80 -9.39 5.18 -4.10
C THR A 80 -10.40 4.28 -3.38
N SER A 81 -10.00 3.09 -2.94
CA SER A 81 -10.82 2.16 -2.18
C SER A 81 -10.30 2.02 -0.76
N LEU A 82 -11.19 2.28 0.22
CA LEU A 82 -10.85 2.11 1.62
C LEU A 82 -10.55 0.64 1.94
N ASP A 83 -11.34 -0.29 1.42
CA ASP A 83 -11.12 -1.73 1.62
C ASP A 83 -9.76 -2.18 1.10
N ALA A 84 -9.35 -1.67 -0.07
CA ALA A 84 -8.02 -1.96 -0.61
C ALA A 84 -6.93 -1.36 0.28
N ALA A 85 -7.08 -0.10 0.70
CA ALA A 85 -6.11 0.58 1.56
C ALA A 85 -5.93 -0.13 2.91
N LEU A 86 -7.01 -0.68 3.48
CA LEU A 86 -6.96 -1.42 4.75
C LEU A 86 -6.09 -2.68 4.66
N THR A 87 -5.94 -3.28 3.47
CA THR A 87 -5.03 -4.42 3.29
C THR A 87 -3.54 -4.04 3.37
N LEU A 88 -3.22 -2.74 3.37
CA LEU A 88 -1.85 -2.26 3.60
C LEU A 88 -1.45 -2.32 5.08
N VAL A 89 -2.41 -2.38 6.00
CA VAL A 89 -2.11 -2.48 7.44
C VAL A 89 -1.51 -3.85 7.72
N LEU A 90 -0.34 -3.87 8.36
CA LEU A 90 0.36 -5.10 8.71
C LEU A 90 -0.41 -5.89 9.78
N GLU A 91 -0.28 -7.21 9.75
CA GLU A 91 -0.73 -8.05 10.86
C GLU A 91 0.02 -7.65 12.15
N GLY A 92 -0.68 -7.64 13.29
CA GLY A 92 -0.13 -7.13 14.54
C GLY A 92 -0.12 -5.59 14.65
N PHE A 93 -0.81 -4.88 13.76
CA PHE A 93 -1.04 -3.44 13.89
C PHE A 93 -2.54 -3.13 13.99
N ALA A 94 -2.86 -2.07 14.72
CA ALA A 94 -4.23 -1.59 14.91
C ALA A 94 -4.44 -0.20 14.29
N ILE A 95 -5.69 0.09 13.95
CA ILE A 95 -6.14 1.41 13.51
C ILE A 95 -6.73 2.14 14.71
N GLU A 96 -6.28 3.38 14.93
CA GLU A 96 -6.78 4.28 15.97
C GLU A 96 -7.07 5.67 15.37
N ASN A 97 -7.95 6.43 16.02
CA ASN A 97 -8.24 7.84 15.69
C ASN A 97 -8.61 8.05 14.21
N PHE A 98 -9.43 7.16 13.66
CA PHE A 98 -9.92 7.32 12.30
C PHE A 98 -11.00 8.41 12.25
N MET A 99 -10.63 9.58 11.74
CA MET A 99 -11.44 10.79 11.76
C MET A 99 -11.68 11.27 10.32
N ILE A 100 -12.97 11.45 9.99
CA ILE A 100 -13.43 11.97 8.71
C ILE A 100 -14.38 13.12 9.03
N TRP A 101 -13.99 14.35 8.69
CA TRP A 101 -14.83 15.53 8.85
C TRP A 101 -15.03 16.21 7.50
N PRO A 102 -16.27 16.67 7.19
CA PRO A 102 -16.50 17.46 5.99
C PRO A 102 -15.59 18.70 5.94
N GLY A 103 -14.90 18.89 4.82
CA GLY A 103 -14.05 20.06 4.60
C GLY A 103 -12.66 20.01 5.24
N HIS A 104 -12.31 18.93 5.94
CA HIS A 104 -10.97 18.72 6.52
C HIS A 104 -10.31 17.46 5.93
N PRO A 105 -8.97 17.39 5.94
CA PRO A 105 -8.27 16.14 5.61
C PRO A 105 -8.76 14.98 6.50
N ALA A 106 -8.89 13.81 5.89
CA ALA A 106 -9.05 12.57 6.65
C ALA A 106 -7.77 12.30 7.43
N SER A 107 -7.91 11.82 8.66
CA SER A 107 -6.80 11.52 9.55
C SER A 107 -6.97 10.14 10.16
N LEU A 108 -5.87 9.40 10.27
CA LEU A 108 -5.85 8.07 10.88
C LEU A 108 -4.47 7.80 11.50
N THR A 109 -4.45 7.01 12.56
CA THR A 109 -3.21 6.52 13.18
C THR A 109 -3.15 5.00 13.07
N ILE A 110 -1.99 4.46 12.69
CA ILE A 110 -1.67 3.05 12.82
C ILE A 110 -0.75 2.88 14.03
N LEU A 111 -1.01 1.86 14.82
CA LEU A 111 -0.30 1.52 16.04
C LEU A 111 0.27 0.12 15.92
N GLY A 112 1.53 -0.06 16.32
CA GLY A 112 2.04 -1.40 16.59
C GLY A 112 1.35 -1.98 17.82
N THR A 113 1.00 -3.26 17.75
CA THR A 113 0.35 -3.98 18.84
C THR A 113 1.10 -5.25 19.16
N HIS A 114 1.21 -5.57 20.45
CA HIS A 114 1.76 -6.83 20.92
C HIS A 114 0.70 -7.55 21.77
N ASN A 115 0.74 -8.88 21.70
CA ASN A 115 -0.07 -9.75 22.54
C ASN A 115 0.71 -10.09 23.81
N ASP A 116 0.27 -9.54 24.95
CA ASP A 116 0.81 -9.91 26.26
C ASP A 116 -0.02 -11.07 26.85
N GLY A 117 0.33 -12.28 26.41
CA GLY A 117 0.04 -13.54 27.11
C GLY A 117 -1.38 -13.76 27.62
N ASP A 118 -2.39 -13.59 26.76
CA ASP A 118 -3.79 -14.05 26.92
C ASP A 118 -4.83 -13.09 27.53
N LYS A 119 -4.60 -11.78 27.69
CA LYS A 119 -5.68 -10.92 28.23
C LYS A 119 -6.08 -9.68 27.43
N TYR A 120 -5.17 -8.91 26.82
CA TYR A 120 -5.56 -7.75 26.02
C TYR A 120 -4.52 -7.41 24.96
N TRP A 121 -4.97 -6.94 23.80
CA TRP A 121 -4.09 -6.26 22.84
C TRP A 121 -3.75 -4.87 23.40
N HIS A 122 -2.47 -4.59 23.61
CA HIS A 122 -2.02 -3.30 24.10
C HIS A 122 -1.49 -2.42 22.96
N ASN A 123 -1.93 -1.16 22.93
CA ASN A 123 -1.48 -0.16 21.98
C ASN A 123 -0.07 0.36 22.36
N SER A 124 0.78 0.61 21.36
CA SER A 124 1.96 1.50 21.42
C SER A 124 3.30 0.99 21.97
N SER A 125 3.61 -0.31 21.88
CA SER A 125 4.99 -0.81 22.06
C SER A 125 5.92 -0.44 20.91
N ASP A 126 5.44 -0.57 19.67
CA ASP A 126 6.32 -0.59 18.49
C ASP A 126 6.25 0.69 17.64
N GLY A 127 5.41 1.64 18.04
CA GLY A 127 5.31 2.97 17.42
C GLY A 127 3.89 3.41 17.09
N ARG A 128 3.78 4.67 16.67
CA ARG A 128 2.53 5.31 16.22
C ARG A 128 2.81 6.09 14.94
N TRP A 129 2.05 5.82 13.87
CA TRP A 129 2.24 6.48 12.58
C TRP A 129 0.94 7.11 12.09
N LYS A 130 0.96 8.43 11.91
CA LYS A 130 -0.19 9.21 11.47
C LYS A 130 -0.16 9.40 9.95
N GLY A 131 -1.30 9.17 9.33
CA GLY A 131 -1.61 9.58 7.96
C GLY A 131 -2.66 10.67 7.95
N GLU A 132 -2.43 11.69 7.13
CA GLU A 132 -3.36 12.80 6.92
C GLU A 132 -3.40 13.12 5.42
N ALA A 133 -4.58 13.12 4.81
CA ALA A 133 -4.74 13.35 3.38
C ALA A 133 -6.15 13.80 3.01
N ALA A 134 -6.32 14.22 1.75
CA ALA A 134 -7.61 14.66 1.24
C ALA A 134 -8.72 13.59 1.28
N THR A 135 -8.35 12.30 1.24
CA THR A 135 -9.32 11.18 1.27
C THR A 135 -8.94 10.12 2.29
N PRO A 136 -9.92 9.38 2.85
CA PRO A 136 -9.62 8.30 3.80
C PRO A 136 -8.68 7.20 3.27
N PRO A 137 -8.81 6.69 2.02
CA PRO A 137 -7.88 5.72 1.48
C PRO A 137 -6.43 6.22 1.38
N LEU A 138 -6.23 7.51 1.06
CA LEU A 138 -4.90 8.13 1.04
C LEU A 138 -4.32 8.22 2.46
N ALA A 139 -5.11 8.63 3.44
CA ALA A 139 -4.67 8.72 4.84
C ALA A 139 -4.25 7.35 5.39
N VAL A 140 -5.03 6.29 5.09
CA VAL A 140 -4.69 4.90 5.43
C VAL A 140 -3.39 4.48 4.75
N SER A 141 -3.26 4.73 3.45
CA SER A 141 -2.07 4.37 2.69
C SER A 141 -0.81 5.03 3.24
N ILE A 142 -0.87 6.31 3.61
CA ILE A 142 0.25 7.04 4.22
C ILE A 142 0.63 6.44 5.57
N ALA A 143 -0.34 6.24 6.46
CA ALA A 143 -0.09 5.69 7.79
C ALA A 143 0.54 4.28 7.68
N ALA A 144 0.04 3.45 6.77
CA ALA A 144 0.50 2.09 6.57
C ALA A 144 1.92 2.03 5.98
N LEU A 145 2.22 2.90 5.01
CA LEU A 145 3.56 3.03 4.45
C LEU A 145 4.56 3.52 5.50
N LYS A 146 4.17 4.50 6.34
CA LYS A 146 5.01 4.96 7.46
C LYS A 146 5.25 3.83 8.47
N ALA A 147 4.24 3.05 8.84
CA ALA A 147 4.40 1.91 9.75
C ALA A 147 5.36 0.84 9.19
N ARG A 148 5.25 0.54 7.90
CA ARG A 148 6.10 -0.46 7.21
C ARG A 148 7.58 -0.05 7.10
N ASP A 149 7.92 1.23 7.07
CA ASP A 149 9.32 1.68 7.04
C ASP A 149 10.06 1.40 8.35
N HIS A 150 9.30 1.23 9.44
CA HIS A 150 9.80 1.08 10.80
C HIS A 150 9.64 -0.34 11.37
N ALA A 151 8.93 -1.23 10.68
CA ALA A 151 8.72 -2.63 11.02
C ALA A 151 9.79 -3.52 10.38
#